data_AF-K1T0M5-F1
#
_entry.id   AF-K1T0M5-F1
#
_cell.length_a   1.000
_cell.length_b   1.000
_cell.length_c   1.000
_cell.angle_alpha   90.00
_cell.angle_beta   90.00
_cell.angle_gamma   90.00
#
_symmetry.space_group_name_H-M   'P 1'
#
loop_
_entity.id
_entity.type
_entity.pdbx_description
1 polymer ?
#
loop_
_entity_poly.entity_id
_entity_poly.type
_entity_poly.pdbx_seq_one_letter_code
_entity_poly.pdbx_strand_id
1 'polypeptide(L)' 'AGDLNMFDIMEAIYDTCPDTYIRPDHGRMIWDEKGRPGYGLYDRALGATYLNGLWEAICRMKGEKK' A
#
# COMPACT_ATOMS: atom_id res chain seq x y z
N ALA A 1 -3.03 12.93 0.24
CA ALA A 1 -1.82 12.96 -0.60
C ALA A 1 -0.66 13.33 0.30
N GLY A 2 0.50 12.72 0.09
CA GLY A 2 1.74 13.01 0.81
C GLY A 2 2.86 13.33 -0.18
N ASP A 3 4.09 13.43 0.31
CA ASP A 3 5.25 13.87 -0.49
C ASP A 3 5.98 12.73 -1.21
N LEU A 4 5.61 11.47 -0.93
CA LEU A 4 6.25 10.28 -1.49
C LEU A 4 5.49 9.75 -2.71
N ASN A 5 6.23 9.41 -3.78
CA ASN A 5 5.69 8.69 -4.91
C ASN A 5 5.58 7.19 -4.58
N MET A 6 4.37 6.78 -4.18
CA MET A 6 4.12 5.39 -3.79
C MET A 6 4.23 4.41 -4.95
N PHE A 7 4.00 4.84 -6.20
CA PHE A 7 4.16 3.96 -7.35
C PHE A 7 5.63 3.56 -7.51
N ASP A 8 6.55 4.53 -7.56
CA ASP A 8 7.98 4.29 -7.75
C ASP A 8 8.56 3.43 -6.61
N ILE A 9 8.10 3.65 -5.37
CA ILE A 9 8.52 2.83 -4.21
C ILE A 9 8.07 1.38 -4.39
N MET A 10 6.82 1.15 -4.77
CA MET A 10 6.28 -0.19 -4.99
C MET A 10 6.95 -0.88 -6.18
N GLU A 11 7.28 -0.14 -7.25
CA GLU A 11 8.03 -0.67 -8.40
C GLU A 11 9.45 -1.05 -8.00
N ALA A 12 10.15 -0.22 -7.21
CA ALA A 12 11.48 -0.56 -6.70
C ALA A 12 11.47 -1.80 -5.80
N ILE A 13 10.44 -1.97 -4.96
CA ILE A 13 10.27 -3.19 -4.14
C ILE A 13 10.06 -4.41 -5.04
N TYR A 14 9.18 -4.29 -6.04
CA TYR A 14 8.92 -5.36 -6.99
C TYR A 14 10.21 -5.81 -7.71
N ASP A 15 11.05 -4.87 -8.13
CA ASP A 15 12.27 -5.17 -8.87
C ASP A 15 13.41 -5.73 -8.00
N THR A 16 13.41 -5.48 -6.69
CA THR A 16 14.55 -5.79 -5.82
C THR A 16 14.26 -6.83 -4.73
N CYS A 17 13.03 -6.92 -4.25
CA CYS A 17 12.63 -7.83 -3.18
C CYS A 17 11.15 -8.29 -3.29
N PRO A 18 10.75 -8.94 -4.39
CA PRO A 18 9.34 -9.25 -4.67
C PRO A 18 8.66 -10.19 -3.67
N ASP A 19 9.44 -10.99 -2.94
CA ASP A 19 8.95 -11.96 -1.95
C ASP A 19 8.78 -11.36 -0.53
N THR A 20 8.82 -10.04 -0.39
CA THR A 20 8.69 -9.35 0.91
C THR A 20 7.23 -9.02 1.26
N TYR A 21 6.90 -9.12 2.56
CA TYR A 21 5.62 -8.66 3.10
C TYR A 21 5.56 -7.12 3.18
N ILE A 22 4.50 -6.54 2.62
CA ILE A 22 4.26 -5.09 2.61
C ILE A 22 3.03 -4.77 3.48
N ARG A 23 3.09 -3.70 4.29
CA ARG A 23 1.99 -3.26 5.18
C ARG A 23 1.78 -1.74 5.08
N PRO A 24 0.52 -1.24 5.03
CA PRO A 24 0.17 0.19 4.92
C PRO A 24 0.31 0.97 6.25
N ASP A 25 1.47 0.83 6.90
CA ASP A 25 1.81 1.22 8.27
C ASP A 25 0.73 1.90 9.15
N HIS A 26 0.64 3.23 9.08
CA HIS A 26 -0.30 4.06 9.81
C HIS A 26 -1.41 4.60 8.91
N GLY A 27 -2.61 4.68 9.47
CA GLY A 27 -3.77 5.31 8.84
C GLY A 27 -4.29 6.49 9.64
N ARG A 28 -5.00 7.39 8.97
CA ARG A 28 -5.78 8.46 9.61
C ARG A 28 -6.93 7.83 10.40
N MET A 29 -7.33 8.50 11.48
CA MET A 29 -8.54 8.12 12.21
C MET A 29 -9.75 8.65 11.42
N ILE A 30 -10.47 7.77 10.74
CA ILE A 30 -11.62 8.13 9.90
C ILE A 30 -12.91 7.48 10.41
N TRP A 31 -14.06 8.00 9.97
CA TRP A 31 -15.40 7.48 10.33
C TRP A 31 -15.62 7.35 11.84
N ASP A 32 -15.16 8.36 12.58
CA ASP A 32 -15.28 8.48 14.04
C ASP A 32 -14.71 7.30 14.84
N GLU A 33 -13.82 6.51 14.25
CA GLU A 33 -13.21 5.35 14.91
C GLU A 33 -12.39 5.75 16.15
N LYS A 34 -12.36 4.85 17.15
CA LYS A 34 -11.59 5.02 18.38
C LYS A 34 -10.54 3.93 18.49
N GLY A 35 -9.31 4.32 18.82
CA GLY A 35 -8.20 3.39 18.92
C GLY A 35 -6.87 4.10 19.14
N ARG A 36 -5.78 3.33 19.09
CA ARG A 36 -4.42 3.87 19.16
C ARG A 36 -4.17 4.76 17.93
N PRO A 37 -3.63 5.99 18.09
CA PRO A 37 -3.33 6.87 16.96
C PRO A 37 -2.50 6.17 15.89
N GLY A 38 -2.95 6.24 14.63
CA GLY A 38 -2.29 5.57 13.50
C GLY A 38 -2.71 4.11 13.27
N TYR A 39 -3.37 3.46 14.24
CA TYR A 39 -3.71 2.04 14.20
C TYR A 39 -5.23 1.77 14.11
N GLY A 40 -6.01 2.77 13.68
CA GLY A 40 -7.41 2.58 13.27
C GLY A 40 -7.54 1.56 12.15
N LEU A 41 -8.68 0.86 12.04
CA LEU A 41 -8.86 -0.20 11.05
C LEU A 41 -9.00 0.39 9.64
N TYR A 42 -9.78 1.46 9.52
CA TYR A 42 -10.39 1.84 8.25
C TYR A 42 -9.39 2.39 7.25
N ASP A 43 -8.64 3.43 7.59
CA ASP A 43 -7.70 4.04 6.65
C ASP A 43 -6.50 3.14 6.35
N ARG A 44 -6.10 2.26 7.29
CA ARG A 44 -5.11 1.21 7.02
C ARG A 44 -5.61 0.18 6.03
N ALA A 45 -6.87 -0.24 6.12
CA ALA A 45 -7.47 -1.15 5.14
C ALA A 45 -7.54 -0.51 3.75
N LEU A 46 -7.91 0.78 3.66
CA LEU A 46 -7.88 1.54 2.41
C LEU A 46 -6.44 1.67 1.85
N GLY A 47 -5.44 1.86 2.71
CA GLY A 47 -4.05 1.82 2.32
C GLY A 47 -3.64 0.44 1.77
N ALA A 48 -4.07 -0.66 2.39
CA ALA A 48 -3.75 -2.01 1.92
C ALA A 48 -4.31 -2.28 0.51
N THR A 49 -5.57 -1.89 0.27
CA THR A 49 -6.19 -2.08 -1.05
C THR A 49 -5.53 -1.20 -2.11
N TYR A 50 -5.12 0.02 -1.77
CA TYR A 50 -4.34 0.87 -2.66
C TYR A 50 -3.00 0.24 -3.05
N LEU A 51 -2.22 -0.27 -2.08
CA LEU A 51 -0.95 -0.94 -2.36
C LEU A 51 -1.14 -2.20 -3.23
N ASN A 52 -2.21 -2.97 -2.99
CA ASN A 52 -2.55 -4.11 -3.85
C ASN A 52 -2.87 -3.69 -5.29
N GLY A 53 -3.60 -2.59 -5.47
CA GLY A 53 -3.90 -2.05 -6.80
C GLY A 53 -2.64 -1.59 -7.55
N LEU A 54 -1.71 -0.92 -6.87
CA LEU A 54 -0.41 -0.56 -7.44
C LEU A 54 0.38 -1.81 -7.86
N TRP A 55 0.43 -2.83 -6.99
CA TRP A 55 1.11 -4.08 -7.27
C TRP A 55 0.53 -4.79 -8.50
N GLU A 56 -0.80 -4.88 -8.60
CA GLU A 56 -1.45 -5.46 -9.78
C GLU A 56 -1.09 -4.69 -11.06
N ALA A 57 -1.09 -3.35 -11.00
CA ALA A 57 -0.71 -2.53 -12.14
C ALA A 57 0.73 -2.78 -12.59
N ILE A 58 1.68 -2.86 -11.64
CA ILE A 58 3.10 -3.15 -11.92
C ILE A 58 3.25 -4.54 -12.57
N CYS A 59 2.59 -5.58 -12.05
CA CYS A 59 2.59 -6.91 -12.67
C CYS A 59 2.10 -6.86 -14.13
N ARG A 60 0.98 -6.18 -14.39
CA ARG A 60 0.43 -6.04 -15.75
C ARG A 60 1.38 -5.28 -16.68
N MET A 61 2.01 -4.21 -16.19
CA MET A 61 2.95 -3.40 -16.98
C MET A 61 4.23 -4.17 -17.34
N LYS A 62 4.72 -5.02 -16.43
CA LYS A 62 5.91 -5.86 -16.65
C LYS A 62 5.60 -7.18 -17.35
N GLY A 63 4.34 -7.40 -17.73
CA GLY A 63 3.90 -8.58 -18.50
C GLY A 63 3.79 -9.87 -17.69
N GLU A 64 3.86 -9.77 -16.36
CA GLU A 64 3.64 -10.92 -15.48
C GLU A 64 2.14 -11.14 -15.29
N LYS A 65 1.68 -12.34 -15.65
CA LYS A 65 0.35 -12.82 -15.28
C LYS A 65 0.48 -13.48 -13.91
N LYS A 66 -0.12 -12.85 -12.89
CA LYS A 66 -0.55 -13.59 -11.71
C LYS A 66 -1.69 -14.53 -12.09
#